data_AF-A0A0C5CGV9-F1
#
_entry.id   AF-A0A0C5CGV9-F1
#
_cell.length_a   1.000
_cell.length_b   1.000
_cell.length_c   1.000
_cell.angle_alpha   90.00
_cell.angle_beta   90.00
_cell.angle_gamma   90.00
#
_symmetry.space_group_name_H-M   'P 1'
#
loop_
_entity.id
_entity.type
_entity.pdbx_description
1 polymer ?
#
loop_
_entity_poly.entity_id
_entity_poly.type
_entity_poly.pdbx_seq_one_letter_code
_entity_poly.pdbx_strand_id
1 'polypeptide(L)'
;CIPYRIKRSDNSSEIHGASVEDLEVLLISSQKSPRMMFPKGGWELDEDIKLAVSRETLEEAGVIGVIQNKLGEWIFKSRSQEKYHEASMFSMLVTEELDVWPEKDVRQR
;
A
#
# COMPACT_ATOMS: atom_id res chain seq x y z
N CYS A 1 -0.12 -1.43 -3.85
CA CYS A 1 -0.46 -2.10 -2.58
C CYS A 1 -1.31 -1.16 -1.75
N ILE A 2 -2.30 -1.64 -1.00
CA ILE A 2 -3.04 -0.87 0.00
C ILE A 2 -2.67 -1.44 1.38
N PRO A 3 -1.67 -0.86 2.08
CA PRO A 3 -1.34 -1.27 3.43
C PRO A 3 -2.39 -0.74 4.40
N TYR A 4 -2.88 -1.60 5.28
CA TYR A 4 -3.88 -1.23 6.26
C TYR A 4 -3.59 -1.87 7.62
N ARG A 5 -4.13 -1.25 8.67
CA ARG A 5 -4.21 -1.83 10.01
C ARG A 5 -5.59 -1.62 10.60
N ILE A 6 -5.95 -2.52 11.50
CA ILE A 6 -7.19 -2.45 12.25
C ILE A 6 -6.84 -1.96 13.65
N LYS A 7 -7.41 -0.82 14.03
CA LYS A 7 -7.19 -0.24 15.35
C LYS A 7 -8.34 -0.64 16.25
N ARG A 8 -8.00 -1.42 17.27
CA ARG A 8 -8.91 -1.69 18.39
C ARG A 8 -8.88 -0.48 19.30
N SER A 9 -9.95 0.28 19.29
CA SER A 9 -10.16 1.31 20.30
C SER A 9 -10.72 0.65 21.55
N ASP A 10 -10.15 0.96 22.72
CA ASP A 10 -10.73 0.60 24.02
C ASP A 10 -12.11 1.28 24.24
N ASN A 11 -12.42 2.30 23.43
CA ASN A 11 -13.72 2.97 23.33
C ASN A 11 -14.42 2.62 21.99
N SER A 12 -14.43 1.34 21.60
CA SER A 12 -15.11 0.90 20.38
C SER A 12 -16.57 1.38 20.39
N SER A 13 -16.97 2.13 19.37
CA SER A 13 -18.36 2.55 19.24
C SER A 13 -19.18 1.31 18.89
N GLU A 14 -20.12 0.93 19.76
CA GLU A 14 -21.04 -0.16 19.49
C GLU A 14 -22.13 0.32 18.53
N ILE A 15 -22.17 -0.24 17.32
CA ILE A 15 -23.29 -0.03 16.41
C ILE A 15 -24.05 -1.36 16.34
N HIS A 16 -25.31 -1.36 16.78
CA HIS A 16 -26.17 -2.55 16.81
C HIS A 16 -25.56 -3.77 17.55
N GLY A 17 -24.78 -3.53 18.61
CA GLY A 17 -24.17 -4.60 19.42
C GLY A 17 -22.92 -5.24 18.80
N ALA A 18 -22.39 -4.69 17.71
CA ALA A 18 -21.10 -5.06 17.15
C ALA A 18 -20.06 -3.96 17.44
N SER A 19 -18.88 -4.36 17.91
CA SER A 19 -17.74 -3.45 18.04
C SER A 19 -17.28 -3.01 16.66
N VAL A 20 -17.38 -1.72 16.37
CA VAL A 20 -16.81 -1.14 15.14
C VAL A 20 -15.33 -0.88 15.39
N GLU A 21 -14.47 -1.59 14.66
CA GLU A 21 -13.03 -1.36 14.66
C GLU A 21 -12.68 -0.30 13.59
N ASP A 22 -11.77 0.61 13.93
CA ASP A 22 -11.33 1.64 12.98
C ASP A 22 -10.32 1.05 11.99
N LEU A 23 -10.51 1.36 10.70
CA LEU A 23 -9.59 0.97 9.64
C LEU A 23 -8.67 2.15 9.29
N GLU A 24 -7.37 1.98 9.51
CA GLU A 24 -6.35 2.93 9.08
C GLU A 24 -5.67 2.40 7.81
N VAL A 25 -5.51 3.25 6.80
CA VAL A 25 -4.89 2.92 5.52
C VAL A 25 -3.71 3.84 5.28
N LEU A 26 -2.58 3.27 4.85
CA LEU A 26 -1.35 4.01 4.62
C LEU A 26 -1.29 4.58 3.21
N LEU A 27 -0.96 5.87 3.13
CA LEU A 27 -0.64 6.57 1.90
C LEU A 27 0.78 7.12 2.02
N ILE A 28 1.42 7.37 0.87
CA ILE A 28 2.74 8.01 0.79
C ILE A 28 2.68 9.23 -0.11
N SER A 29 3.58 10.19 0.12
CA SER A 29 3.75 11.33 -0.76
C SER A 29 4.28 10.91 -2.13
N SER A 30 3.85 11.61 -3.18
CA SER A 30 4.42 11.46 -4.52
C SER A 30 5.72 12.26 -4.66
N GLN A 31 6.75 11.67 -5.24
CA GLN A 31 8.01 12.40 -5.53
C GLN A 31 7.84 13.51 -6.59
N LYS A 32 6.80 13.43 -7.43
CA LYS A 32 6.61 14.35 -8.58
C LYS A 32 5.50 15.38 -8.37
N SER A 33 4.74 15.28 -7.29
CA SER A 33 3.58 16.14 -7.04
C SER A 33 3.21 16.18 -5.56
N PRO A 34 2.49 17.20 -5.07
CA PRO A 34 2.05 17.26 -3.67
C PRO A 34 0.88 16.30 -3.36
N ARG A 35 0.66 15.28 -4.17
CA ARG A 35 -0.44 14.32 -4.01
C ARG A 35 0.02 13.14 -3.16
N MET A 36 -0.91 12.60 -2.40
CA MET A 36 -0.76 11.32 -1.73
C MET A 36 -1.18 10.18 -2.66
N MET A 37 -0.55 9.02 -2.50
CA MET A 37 -0.78 7.85 -3.33
C MET A 37 -0.52 6.57 -2.54
N PHE A 38 -1.02 5.46 -3.05
CA PHE A 38 -0.65 4.15 -2.53
C PHE A 38 0.76 3.75 -2.98
N PRO A 39 1.48 2.95 -2.17
CA PRO A 39 2.73 2.34 -2.59
C PRO A 39 2.54 1.53 -3.87
N LYS A 40 3.38 1.77 -4.87
CA LYS A 40 3.30 1.14 -6.19
C LYS A 40 4.69 1.07 -6.81
N GLY A 41 4.95 0.01 -7.56
CA GLY A 41 6.11 -0.01 -8.44
C GLY A 41 6.06 -1.13 -9.46
N GLY A 42 7.24 -1.45 -9.98
CA GLY A 42 7.40 -2.40 -11.07
C GLY A 42 7.27 -3.83 -10.57
N TRP A 43 6.91 -4.73 -11.49
CA TRP A 43 7.04 -6.16 -11.28
C TRP A 43 8.04 -6.70 -12.31
N GLU A 44 9.13 -7.29 -11.84
CA GLU A 44 10.16 -7.91 -12.66
C GLU A 44 9.71 -9.28 -13.19
N LEU A 45 10.23 -9.71 -14.35
CA LEU A 45 9.75 -10.92 -15.03
C LEU A 45 10.10 -12.22 -14.28
N ASP A 46 11.09 -12.17 -13.40
CA ASP A 46 11.63 -13.28 -12.62
C ASP A 46 11.19 -13.28 -11.15
N GLU A 47 10.37 -12.32 -10.72
CA GLU A 47 9.83 -12.27 -9.35
C GLU A 47 8.35 -12.70 -9.28
N ASP A 48 7.87 -13.12 -8.12
CA ASP A 48 6.42 -13.29 -7.87
C ASP A 48 5.81 -11.91 -7.63
N ILE A 49 4.62 -11.64 -8.17
CA ILE A 49 3.91 -10.38 -7.97
C ILE A 49 3.71 -10.04 -6.49
N LYS A 50 3.55 -11.04 -5.61
CA LYS A 50 3.48 -10.81 -4.15
C LYS A 50 4.84 -10.40 -3.58
N LEU A 51 5.95 -10.95 -4.08
CA LEU A 51 7.29 -10.51 -3.68
C LEU A 51 7.50 -9.05 -4.09
N ALA A 52 7.11 -8.69 -5.30
CA ALA A 52 7.14 -7.30 -5.78
C ALA A 52 6.33 -6.37 -4.87
N VAL A 53 5.08 -6.76 -4.53
CA VAL A 53 4.23 -5.99 -3.61
C VAL A 53 4.90 -5.79 -2.25
N SER A 54 5.56 -6.81 -1.71
CA SER A 54 6.28 -6.72 -0.43
C SER A 54 7.48 -5.78 -0.52
N ARG A 55 8.32 -5.96 -1.55
CA ARG A 55 9.52 -5.13 -1.79
C ARG A 55 9.15 -3.67 -1.98
N GLU A 56 8.22 -3.37 -2.87
CA GLU A 56 7.78 -2.00 -3.17
C GLU A 56 7.16 -1.30 -1.96
N THR A 57 6.36 -2.03 -1.18
CA THR A 57 5.74 -1.45 0.03
C THR A 57 6.79 -1.15 1.10
N LEU A 58 7.79 -2.01 1.26
CA LEU A 58 8.92 -1.77 2.15
C LEU A 58 9.77 -0.58 1.67
N GLU A 59 10.11 -0.54 0.39
CA GLU A 59 10.97 0.50 -0.21
C GLU A 59 10.32 1.87 -0.14
N GLU A 60 9.05 2.01 -0.54
CA GLU A 60 8.39 3.32 -0.62
C GLU A 60 7.78 3.77 0.72
N ALA A 61 7.27 2.84 1.55
CA ALA A 61 6.49 3.17 2.75
C ALA A 61 7.11 2.69 4.08
N GLY A 62 8.12 1.82 4.03
CA GLY A 62 8.79 1.31 5.22
C GLY A 62 7.89 0.42 6.10
N VAL A 63 6.94 -0.29 5.50
CA VAL A 63 6.07 -1.22 6.24
C VAL A 63 6.18 -2.64 5.72
N ILE A 64 6.10 -3.58 6.65
CA ILE A 64 6.10 -5.02 6.41
C ILE A 64 4.74 -5.55 6.84
N GLY A 65 4.23 -6.55 6.11
CA GLY A 65 2.93 -7.10 6.41
C GLY A 65 2.62 -8.38 5.65
N VAL A 66 1.46 -8.94 5.98
CA VAL A 66 0.93 -10.10 5.29
C VAL A 66 0.10 -9.64 4.11
N ILE A 67 0.54 -9.99 2.90
CA ILE A 67 -0.24 -9.74 1.67
C ILE A 67 -1.46 -10.64 1.68
N GLN A 68 -2.63 -10.01 1.59
CA GLN A 68 -3.92 -10.68 1.61
C GLN A 68 -4.42 -10.84 0.17
N ASN A 69 -5.59 -10.30 -0.13
CA ASN A 69 -6.29 -10.54 -1.37
C ASN A 69 -5.84 -9.58 -2.46
N LYS A 70 -5.89 -10.09 -3.71
CA LYS A 70 -5.88 -9.23 -4.89
C LYS A 70 -7.19 -8.47 -4.93
N LEU A 71 -7.12 -7.14 -4.87
CA LEU A 71 -8.28 -6.26 -4.90
C LEU A 71 -8.78 -6.00 -6.32
N GLY A 72 -7.92 -6.17 -7.31
CA GLY A 72 -8.28 -6.06 -8.73
C GLY A 72 -7.11 -5.85 -9.66
N GLU A 73 -7.43 -5.67 -10.93
CA GLU A 73 -6.54 -5.31 -12.02
C GLU A 73 -7.06 -4.05 -12.70
N TRP A 74 -6.15 -3.17 -13.09
CA TRP A 74 -6.45 -1.94 -13.80
C TRP A 74 -5.54 -1.82 -15.01
N ILE A 75 -6.13 -1.47 -16.15
CA ILE A 75 -5.39 -1.10 -17.34
C ILE A 75 -5.49 0.42 -17.49
N PHE A 76 -4.36 1.09 -17.59
CA PHE A 76 -4.32 2.54 -17.76
C PHE A 76 -3.30 2.96 -18.81
N LYS A 77 -3.61 4.01 -19.56
CA LYS A 77 -2.69 4.60 -20.54
C LYS A 77 -1.75 5.55 -19.80
N SER A 78 -0.44 5.40 -20.00
CA SER A 78 0.52 6.36 -19.45
C SER A 78 0.31 7.74 -20.10
N ARG A 79 0.51 8.82 -19.35
CA ARG A 79 0.41 10.19 -19.90
C ARG A 79 1.62 10.57 -20.76
N SER A 80 2.77 9.94 -20.53
CA SER A 80 4.07 10.31 -21.14
C SER A 80 4.45 9.43 -22.34
N GLN A 81 3.88 8.24 -22.43
CA GLN A 81 4.13 7.24 -23.46
C GLN A 81 2.78 6.70 -23.92
N GLU A 82 2.56 6.52 -25.22
CA GLU A 82 1.35 5.90 -25.76
C GLU A 82 1.27 4.38 -25.51
N LYS A 83 1.68 3.96 -24.32
CA LYS A 83 1.67 2.57 -23.87
C LYS A 83 0.60 2.39 -22.80
N TYR A 84 -0.02 1.22 -22.85
CA TYR A 84 -0.90 0.73 -21.81
C TYR A 84 -0.08 0.01 -20.76
N HIS A 85 -0.38 0.28 -19.50
CA HIS A 85 0.18 -0.40 -18.35
C HIS A 85 -0.93 -1.16 -17.64
N GLU A 86 -0.56 -2.32 -17.12
CA GLU A 86 -1.40 -3.12 -16.25
C GLU A 86 -0.90 -2.94 -14.81
N ALA A 87 -1.84 -2.76 -13.87
CA ALA A 87 -1.56 -2.70 -12.45
C ALA A 87 -2.44 -3.67 -11.70
N SER A 88 -1.83 -4.48 -10.86
CA SER A 88 -2.53 -5.31 -9.88
C SER A 88 -2.49 -4.64 -8.51
N MET A 89 -3.64 -4.49 -7.87
CA MET A 89 -3.71 -3.98 -6.49
C MET A 89 -3.93 -5.11 -5.51
N PHE A 90 -3.23 -5.08 -4.39
CA PHE A 90 -3.35 -6.03 -3.29
C PHE A 90 -3.56 -5.28 -1.98
N SER A 91 -4.28 -5.89 -1.05
CA SER A 91 -4.30 -5.42 0.34
C SER A 91 -3.17 -6.07 1.13
N MET A 92 -2.59 -5.32 2.07
CA MET A 92 -1.56 -5.81 2.98
C MET A 92 -1.93 -5.45 4.41
N LEU A 93 -2.05 -6.47 5.26
CA LEU A 93 -2.20 -6.26 6.70
C LEU A 93 -0.82 -5.96 7.29
N VAL A 94 -0.63 -4.71 7.72
CA VAL A 94 0.65 -4.25 8.28
C VAL A 94 0.90 -4.95 9.62
N THR A 95 2.07 -5.58 9.74
CA THR A 95 2.56 -6.21 10.97
C THR A 95 3.65 -5.39 11.64
N GLU A 96 4.42 -4.65 10.85
CA GLU A 96 5.54 -3.84 11.34
C GLU A 96 5.70 -2.56 10.50
N GLU A 97 6.05 -1.48 11.18
CA GLU A 97 6.36 -0.17 10.59
C GLU A 97 7.77 0.21 11.03
N LEU A 98 8.67 0.39 10.05
CA LEU A 98 10.09 0.63 10.29
C LEU A 98 10.37 2.13 10.48
N ASP A 99 11.33 2.46 11.34
CA ASP A 99 11.78 3.84 11.53
C ASP A 99 12.73 4.30 10.40
N VAL A 100 13.43 3.36 9.77
CA VAL A 100 14.38 3.60 8.67
C VAL A 100 14.06 2.64 7.53
N TRP A 101 13.90 3.18 6.33
CA TRP A 101 13.56 2.42 5.12
C TRP A 101 14.18 3.08 3.88
N PRO A 102 14.24 2.37 2.73
CA PRO A 102 15.01 2.81 1.56
C PRO A 102 14.65 4.21 1.02
N GLU A 103 13.36 4.55 0.87
CA GLU A 103 12.93 5.85 0.33
C GLU A 103 12.58 6.90 1.39
N LYS A 104 12.99 6.73 2.64
CA LYS A 104 12.61 7.63 3.76
C LYS A 104 12.88 9.12 3.50
N ASP A 105 13.95 9.43 2.77
CA ASP A 105 14.35 10.82 2.52
C ASP A 105 13.61 11.46 1.33
N VAL A 106 12.92 10.66 0.51
CA VAL A 106 12.17 11.12 -0.67
C VAL A 106 10.66 10.88 -0.58
N ARG A 107 10.21 10.14 0.45
CA ARG A 107 8.81 9.85 0.75
C ARG A 107 8.45 10.29 2.16
N GLN A 108 7.21 10.69 2.33
CA GLN A 108 6.57 10.90 3.64
C GLN A 108 5.36 9.97 3.70
N ARG A 109 5.14 9.36 4.86
CA ARG A 109 4.00 8.48 5.13
C ARG A 109 3.03 9.17 6.08
#